data_AF-A0A965HSV7-F1
#
_entry.id   AF-A0A965HSV7-F1
#
_cell.length_a   1.000
_cell.length_b   1.000
_cell.length_c   1.000
_cell.angle_alpha   90.00
_cell.angle_beta   90.00
_cell.angle_gamma   90.00
#
_symmetry.space_group_name_H-M   'P 1'
#
loop_
_entity.id
_entity.type
_entity.pdbx_description
1 polymer ?
#
loop_
_entity_poly.entity_id
_entity_poly.type
_entity_poly.pdbx_seq_one_letter_code
_entity_poly.pdbx_strand_id
1 'polypeptide(L)'
;RVRLLLDDMGAHKRDQHLLILSAHPNVDVRIFNPFANRTFRAFEYLYRFGLVTRRMHNKAMIVDNVVAITGGRNIGDDYFDASPKSNFIDMDVAVFGPAVEAISQQFDVYWNSSLSYSIETLAKESPAGIDLPAAWHKLHDYAQSQKDSAYIKRLEQARFFEHLRAQTLPVTIGPAEVLVDQPAKIITPPDDLSTHLGPSLWPYFRDSNSELVVLNPYFIPSDTGVEVLADAVRRGARVVVLTNSLAANDVAAVHGHYSKYRKPLVEAGVELYELRADRPEASGSQTALALPAEHMSLHVKTFIFDREKTFIGSMNLDPRSVYQNTELGVIVEDAEMAANIADLALNSLPTISYRVELNDAGKLYWTGLNYETGTQEVFSREPGASVWLRLFAFISRILPVENQL
;
A
#
# COMPACT_ATOMS: atom_id res chain seq x y z
N ARG A 1 -5.26 -24.05 -13.78
CA ARG A 1 -3.82 -23.68 -13.82
C ARG A 1 -3.63 -22.43 -12.96
N VAL A 2 -2.57 -22.34 -12.18
CA VAL A 2 -2.26 -21.21 -11.28
C VAL A 2 -0.86 -20.70 -11.63
N ARG A 3 -0.70 -19.38 -11.74
CA ARG A 3 0.59 -18.72 -11.96
C ARG A 3 0.85 -17.76 -10.81
N LEU A 4 1.98 -17.93 -10.12
CA LEU A 4 2.37 -17.11 -8.99
C LEU A 4 3.67 -16.38 -9.32
N LEU A 5 3.61 -15.05 -9.40
CA LEU A 5 4.77 -14.19 -9.61
C LEU A 5 5.02 -13.40 -8.32
N LEU A 6 6.25 -13.46 -7.81
CA LEU A 6 6.63 -12.80 -6.56
C LEU A 6 7.91 -11.99 -6.71
N ASP A 7 8.07 -10.95 -5.89
CA ASP A 7 9.32 -10.23 -5.72
C ASP A 7 10.30 -11.00 -4.81
N ASP A 8 11.60 -10.94 -5.10
CA ASP A 8 12.61 -11.76 -4.41
C ASP A 8 12.90 -11.33 -2.95
N MET A 9 12.63 -10.07 -2.61
CA MET A 9 12.75 -9.67 -1.20
C MET A 9 11.65 -10.27 -0.35
N GLY A 10 10.42 -10.39 -0.90
CA GLY A 10 9.31 -11.06 -0.22
C GLY A 10 9.43 -12.59 -0.21
N ALA A 11 10.07 -13.18 -1.22
CA ALA A 11 10.25 -14.63 -1.35
C ALA A 11 11.42 -15.21 -0.55
N HIS A 12 12.28 -14.37 0.03
CA HIS A 12 13.49 -14.80 0.74
C HIS A 12 13.18 -15.80 1.88
N LYS A 13 13.96 -16.88 1.96
CA LYS A 13 13.79 -18.00 2.92
C LYS A 13 12.48 -18.77 2.78
N ARG A 14 11.70 -18.54 1.72
CA ARG A 14 10.47 -19.29 1.42
C ARG A 14 10.65 -20.26 0.26
N ASP A 15 11.86 -20.40 -0.27
CA ASP A 15 12.21 -21.20 -1.44
C ASP A 15 11.66 -22.64 -1.34
N GLN A 16 11.77 -23.28 -0.17
CA GLN A 16 11.20 -24.63 0.03
C GLN A 16 9.67 -24.65 -0.12
N HIS A 17 8.95 -23.67 0.44
CA HIS A 17 7.50 -23.59 0.30
C HIS A 17 7.08 -23.30 -1.15
N LEU A 18 7.85 -22.46 -1.84
CA LEU A 18 7.61 -22.11 -3.24
C LEU A 18 7.92 -23.30 -4.17
N LEU A 19 8.96 -24.09 -3.88
CA LEU A 19 9.25 -25.34 -4.58
C LEU A 19 8.16 -26.39 -4.36
N ILE A 20 7.60 -26.49 -3.15
CA ILE A 20 6.45 -27.36 -2.87
C ILE A 20 5.25 -26.97 -3.74
N LEU A 21 4.96 -25.67 -3.87
CA LEU A 21 3.90 -25.20 -4.75
C LEU A 21 4.18 -25.54 -6.22
N SER A 22 5.41 -25.27 -6.69
CA SER A 22 5.82 -25.52 -8.07
C SER A 22 5.91 -27.02 -8.43
N ALA A 23 5.97 -27.90 -7.44
CA ALA A 23 5.90 -29.35 -7.67
C ALA A 23 4.51 -29.81 -8.18
N HIS A 24 3.45 -29.04 -7.91
CA HIS A 24 2.11 -29.37 -8.38
C HIS A 24 1.97 -29.14 -9.90
N PRO A 25 1.46 -30.10 -10.70
CA PRO A 25 1.49 -30.05 -12.17
C PRO A 25 0.69 -28.90 -12.82
N ASN A 26 -0.12 -28.20 -12.02
CA ASN A 26 -0.97 -27.09 -12.46
C ASN A 26 -0.54 -25.74 -11.87
N VAL A 27 0.58 -25.66 -11.16
CA VAL A 27 1.08 -24.44 -10.51
C VAL A 27 2.45 -24.09 -11.06
N ASP A 28 2.59 -22.89 -11.62
CA ASP A 28 3.87 -22.34 -12.03
C ASP A 28 4.26 -21.22 -11.06
N VAL A 29 5.52 -21.21 -10.58
CA VAL A 29 6.03 -20.15 -9.69
C VAL A 29 7.25 -19.46 -10.31
N ARG A 30 7.20 -18.13 -10.39
CA ARG A 30 8.30 -17.28 -10.84
C ARG A 30 8.65 -16.19 -9.84
N ILE A 31 9.92 -15.81 -9.82
CA ILE A 31 10.45 -14.71 -9.03
C ILE A 31 10.94 -13.61 -9.97
N PHE A 32 10.45 -12.39 -9.75
CA PHE A 32 10.84 -11.20 -10.49
C PHE A 32 12.08 -10.54 -9.88
N ASN A 33 12.99 -10.10 -10.76
CA ASN A 33 14.24 -9.41 -10.44
C ASN A 33 15.01 -9.99 -9.24
N PRO A 34 15.35 -11.29 -9.25
CA PRO A 34 16.02 -11.91 -8.12
C PRO A 34 17.45 -11.39 -7.93
N PHE A 35 17.93 -11.47 -6.69
CA PHE A 35 19.34 -11.28 -6.39
C PHE A 35 20.16 -12.37 -7.12
N ALA A 36 21.26 -12.01 -7.76
CA ALA A 36 22.06 -12.98 -8.52
C ALA A 36 22.78 -13.96 -7.57
N ASN A 37 23.13 -13.51 -6.36
CA ASN A 37 23.63 -14.33 -5.25
C ASN A 37 22.71 -14.23 -4.02
N ARG A 38 21.74 -15.16 -3.94
CA ARG A 38 20.79 -15.25 -2.82
C ARG A 38 21.41 -15.72 -1.51
N THR A 39 22.61 -16.33 -1.53
CA THR A 39 23.33 -16.78 -0.32
C THR A 39 24.10 -15.64 0.34
N PHE A 40 24.66 -14.72 -0.44
CA PHE A 40 25.48 -13.60 0.04
C PHE A 40 24.91 -12.25 -0.42
N ARG A 41 23.62 -12.01 -0.15
CA ARG A 41 22.91 -10.77 -0.55
C ARG A 41 23.65 -9.49 -0.14
N ALA A 42 24.32 -9.49 1.02
CA ALA A 42 25.13 -8.37 1.51
C ALA A 42 26.24 -7.93 0.54
N PHE A 43 26.83 -8.87 -0.22
CA PHE A 43 27.84 -8.54 -1.23
C PHE A 43 27.19 -7.92 -2.48
N GLU A 44 25.96 -8.27 -2.85
CA GLU A 44 25.28 -7.62 -3.98
C GLU A 44 24.82 -6.19 -3.67
N TYR A 45 24.46 -5.91 -2.41
CA TYR A 45 24.21 -4.55 -1.97
C TYR A 45 25.45 -3.64 -2.12
N LEU A 46 26.66 -4.19 -2.14
CA LEU A 46 27.90 -3.43 -2.33
C LEU A 46 28.20 -3.11 -3.81
N TYR A 47 27.83 -3.99 -4.75
CA TYR A 47 28.20 -3.87 -6.17
C TYR A 47 27.02 -3.57 -7.13
N ARG A 48 25.76 -3.82 -6.73
CA ARG A 48 24.53 -3.59 -7.53
C ARG A 48 23.51 -2.72 -6.79
N PHE A 49 23.97 -1.90 -5.84
CA PHE A 49 23.13 -0.93 -5.12
C PHE A 49 22.32 -0.10 -6.12
N GLY A 50 21.00 0.01 -5.92
CA GLY A 50 20.10 0.77 -6.81
C GLY A 50 19.45 -0.05 -7.95
N LEU A 51 19.92 -1.27 -8.25
CA LEU A 51 19.29 -2.18 -9.25
C LEU A 51 18.61 -3.38 -8.58
N VAL A 52 19.29 -4.07 -7.66
CA VAL A 52 18.70 -5.19 -6.89
C VAL A 52 17.76 -4.70 -5.78
N THR A 53 17.79 -3.40 -5.50
CA THR A 53 16.84 -2.75 -4.59
C THR A 53 15.54 -2.39 -5.28
N ARG A 54 15.43 -2.40 -6.61
CA ARG A 54 14.18 -2.08 -7.31
C ARG A 54 13.27 -3.29 -7.35
N ARG A 55 12.03 -3.12 -6.88
CA ARG A 55 11.12 -4.23 -6.61
C ARG A 55 9.94 -4.27 -7.56
N MET A 56 9.38 -5.46 -7.72
CA MET A 56 7.99 -5.59 -8.14
C MET A 56 7.08 -5.34 -6.95
N HIS A 57 6.35 -4.24 -6.96
CA HIS A 57 5.43 -3.87 -5.89
C HIS A 57 3.96 -3.91 -6.33
N ASN A 58 3.71 -4.34 -7.57
CA ASN A 58 2.40 -4.64 -8.12
C ASN A 58 1.67 -5.71 -7.30
N LYS A 59 0.37 -5.53 -7.09
CA LYS A 59 -0.51 -6.48 -6.37
C LYS A 59 -1.72 -6.75 -7.23
N ALA A 60 -1.86 -7.99 -7.69
CA ALA A 60 -3.01 -8.40 -8.49
C ALA A 60 -3.34 -9.88 -8.23
N MET A 61 -4.61 -10.18 -8.05
CA MET A 61 -5.16 -11.54 -8.05
C MET A 61 -6.21 -11.63 -9.15
N ILE A 62 -5.97 -12.47 -10.14
CA ILE A 62 -6.83 -12.60 -11.33
C ILE A 62 -7.43 -13.99 -11.32
N VAL A 63 -8.75 -14.07 -11.50
CA VAL A 63 -9.49 -15.34 -11.56
C VAL A 63 -10.21 -15.43 -12.89
N ASP A 64 -9.86 -16.45 -13.68
CA ASP A 64 -10.48 -16.83 -14.96
C ASP A 64 -10.61 -15.71 -16.01
N ASN A 65 -9.85 -14.62 -15.88
CA ASN A 65 -10.02 -13.37 -16.62
C ASN A 65 -11.45 -12.78 -16.51
N VAL A 66 -12.18 -13.13 -15.45
CA VAL A 66 -13.52 -12.62 -15.15
C VAL A 66 -13.47 -11.53 -14.09
N VAL A 67 -12.60 -11.68 -13.09
CA VAL A 67 -12.43 -10.74 -12.00
C VAL A 67 -10.95 -10.57 -11.68
N ALA A 68 -10.56 -9.34 -11.35
CA ALA A 68 -9.26 -9.03 -10.78
C ALA A 68 -9.41 -8.25 -9.48
N ILE A 69 -8.62 -8.57 -8.47
CA ILE A 69 -8.49 -7.79 -7.24
C ILE A 69 -7.13 -7.13 -7.25
N THR A 70 -7.08 -5.82 -6.99
CA THR A 70 -5.84 -5.04 -6.90
C THR A 70 -5.97 -3.91 -5.89
N GLY A 71 -4.85 -3.41 -5.39
CA GLY A 71 -4.81 -2.36 -4.38
C GLY A 71 -3.53 -2.37 -3.58
N GLY A 72 -3.63 -2.01 -2.31
CA GLY A 72 -2.49 -1.85 -1.41
C GLY A 72 -2.09 -3.14 -0.69
N ARG A 73 -2.97 -4.14 -0.54
CA ARG A 73 -2.72 -5.25 0.41
C ARG A 73 -1.68 -6.25 -0.07
N ASN A 74 -0.75 -6.56 0.83
CA ASN A 74 0.07 -7.78 0.71
C ASN A 74 -0.68 -8.98 1.33
N ILE A 75 -0.11 -10.19 1.17
CA ILE A 75 -0.63 -11.39 1.81
C ILE A 75 0.12 -11.66 3.12
N GLY A 76 -0.50 -11.30 4.25
CA GLY A 76 0.00 -11.50 5.61
C GLY A 76 -1.04 -11.12 6.68
N ASP A 77 -0.93 -11.66 7.89
CA ASP A 77 -1.95 -11.51 8.94
C ASP A 77 -2.26 -10.04 9.29
N ASP A 78 -1.23 -9.20 9.29
CA ASP A 78 -1.26 -7.75 9.51
C ASP A 78 -2.05 -6.97 8.45
N TYR A 79 -2.15 -7.49 7.22
CA TYR A 79 -2.94 -6.86 6.14
C TYR A 79 -4.42 -7.25 6.16
N PHE A 80 -4.80 -8.21 7.01
CA PHE A 80 -6.15 -8.78 7.07
C PHE A 80 -6.81 -8.59 8.44
N ASP A 81 -6.28 -7.69 9.28
CA ASP A 81 -6.70 -7.48 10.68
C ASP A 81 -6.67 -8.78 11.52
N ALA A 82 -5.72 -9.67 11.22
CA ALA A 82 -5.58 -10.98 11.87
C ALA A 82 -4.43 -11.02 12.88
N SER A 83 -3.63 -9.95 13.00
CA SER A 83 -2.53 -9.85 13.95
C SER A 83 -2.98 -9.14 15.24
N PRO A 84 -2.67 -9.68 16.43
CA PRO A 84 -2.95 -8.99 17.69
C PRO A 84 -1.96 -7.86 18.00
N LYS A 85 -0.83 -7.80 17.28
CA LYS A 85 0.25 -6.83 17.55
C LYS A 85 0.13 -5.57 16.71
N SER A 86 0.02 -5.76 15.40
CA SER A 86 0.06 -4.66 14.44
C SER A 86 -0.79 -5.00 13.23
N ASN A 87 -1.63 -4.07 12.80
CA ASN A 87 -2.44 -4.19 11.59
C ASN A 87 -2.33 -2.95 10.70
N PHE A 88 -2.56 -3.16 9.40
CA PHE A 88 -2.56 -2.13 8.39
C PHE A 88 -3.99 -1.74 7.99
N ILE A 89 -4.28 -0.43 8.01
CA ILE A 89 -5.46 0.12 7.34
C ILE A 89 -5.16 0.16 5.85
N ASP A 90 -5.92 -0.58 5.05
CA ASP A 90 -5.66 -0.74 3.63
C ASP A 90 -6.94 -0.87 2.79
N MET A 91 -6.83 -0.68 1.48
CA MET A 91 -7.93 -0.71 0.53
C MET A 91 -7.52 -1.44 -0.75
N ASP A 92 -8.41 -2.32 -1.19
CA ASP A 92 -8.35 -2.99 -2.50
C ASP A 92 -9.66 -2.75 -3.25
N VAL A 93 -9.64 -2.98 -4.55
CA VAL A 93 -10.80 -2.96 -5.44
C VAL A 93 -10.90 -4.27 -6.20
N ALA A 94 -12.12 -4.80 -6.31
CA ALA A 94 -12.44 -5.88 -7.23
C ALA A 94 -13.04 -5.27 -8.51
N VAL A 95 -12.41 -5.55 -9.65
CA VAL A 95 -12.82 -5.04 -10.97
C VAL A 95 -13.29 -6.18 -11.87
N PHE A 96 -14.21 -5.83 -12.77
CA PHE A 96 -14.81 -6.72 -13.77
C PHE A 96 -14.74 -6.06 -15.16
N GLY A 97 -14.88 -6.85 -16.21
CA GLY A 97 -14.92 -6.33 -17.59
C GLY A 97 -13.54 -5.94 -18.13
N PRO A 98 -13.44 -4.92 -19.02
CA PRO A 98 -12.21 -4.62 -19.77
C PRO A 98 -10.96 -4.35 -18.90
N ALA A 99 -11.13 -3.82 -17.68
CA ALA A 99 -10.02 -3.63 -16.76
C ALA A 99 -9.34 -4.94 -16.36
N VAL A 100 -10.08 -6.06 -16.30
CA VAL A 100 -9.51 -7.38 -16.02
C VAL A 100 -8.61 -7.81 -17.16
N GLU A 101 -9.01 -7.61 -18.41
CA GLU A 101 -8.18 -7.92 -19.57
C GLU A 101 -6.87 -7.12 -19.56
N ALA A 102 -6.94 -5.82 -19.24
CA ALA A 102 -5.75 -4.98 -19.11
C ALA A 102 -4.82 -5.47 -17.99
N ILE A 103 -5.33 -5.78 -16.80
CA ILE A 103 -4.52 -6.33 -15.69
C ILE A 103 -3.92 -7.69 -16.07
N SER A 104 -4.67 -8.56 -16.74
CA SER A 104 -4.19 -9.85 -17.23
C SER A 104 -3.07 -9.73 -18.27
N GLN A 105 -3.20 -8.80 -19.21
CA GLN A 105 -2.13 -8.52 -20.19
C GLN A 105 -0.86 -8.05 -19.49
N GLN A 106 -0.98 -7.17 -18.49
CA GLN A 106 0.19 -6.73 -17.72
C GLN A 106 0.81 -7.88 -16.93
N PHE A 107 0.00 -8.74 -16.30
CA PHE A 107 0.52 -9.95 -15.67
C PHE A 107 1.32 -10.79 -16.66
N ASP A 108 0.85 -10.97 -17.89
CA ASP A 108 1.55 -11.74 -18.92
C ASP A 108 2.87 -11.07 -19.37
N VAL A 109 2.91 -9.74 -19.46
CA VAL A 109 4.13 -8.97 -19.76
C VAL A 109 5.18 -9.18 -18.66
N TYR A 110 4.79 -9.08 -17.39
CA TYR A 110 5.67 -9.35 -16.25
C TYR A 110 6.09 -10.81 -16.20
N TRP A 111 5.14 -11.73 -16.36
CA TRP A 111 5.37 -13.17 -16.32
C TRP A 111 6.43 -13.59 -17.34
N ASN A 112 6.35 -13.08 -18.56
CA ASN A 112 7.24 -13.43 -19.68
C ASN A 112 8.48 -12.53 -19.81
N SER A 113 8.65 -11.56 -18.92
CA SER A 113 9.84 -10.71 -18.87
C SER A 113 11.11 -11.55 -18.66
N SER A 114 12.24 -11.10 -19.24
CA SER A 114 13.57 -11.66 -18.97
C SER A 114 14.01 -11.49 -17.51
N LEU A 115 13.28 -10.69 -16.74
CA LEU A 115 13.50 -10.46 -15.30
C LEU A 115 12.76 -11.49 -14.42
N SER A 116 11.93 -12.35 -15.01
CA SER A 116 11.13 -13.35 -14.31
C SER A 116 11.74 -14.75 -14.47
N TYR A 117 12.20 -15.32 -13.36
CA TYR A 117 12.89 -16.62 -13.33
C TYR A 117 12.04 -17.67 -12.61
N SER A 118 12.07 -18.92 -13.07
CA SER A 118 11.38 -20.01 -12.36
C SER A 118 12.04 -20.28 -11.01
N ILE A 119 11.25 -20.67 -10.00
CA ILE A 119 11.80 -20.96 -8.67
C ILE A 119 12.78 -22.14 -8.69
N GLU A 120 12.56 -23.14 -9.53
CA GLU A 120 13.44 -24.31 -9.70
C GLU A 120 14.82 -23.90 -10.21
N THR A 121 14.85 -22.96 -11.16
CA THR A 121 16.11 -22.42 -11.70
C THR A 121 16.90 -21.69 -10.61
N LEU A 122 16.21 -20.95 -9.74
CA LEU A 122 16.85 -20.15 -8.68
C LEU A 122 17.29 -20.99 -7.48
N ALA A 123 16.48 -21.96 -7.06
CA ALA A 123 16.79 -22.81 -5.92
C ALA A 123 17.87 -23.84 -6.23
N LYS A 124 18.14 -24.12 -7.52
CA LYS A 124 19.04 -25.20 -7.98
C LYS A 124 18.65 -26.58 -7.43
N GLU A 125 17.39 -26.73 -7.04
CA GLU A 125 16.80 -27.95 -6.51
C GLU A 125 15.65 -28.37 -7.42
N SER A 126 15.53 -29.68 -7.66
CA SER A 126 14.41 -30.23 -8.42
C SER A 126 13.23 -30.52 -7.49
N PRO A 127 11.99 -30.19 -7.89
CA PRO A 127 10.80 -30.58 -7.14
C PRO A 127 10.55 -32.10 -7.15
N ALA A 128 11.30 -32.88 -7.94
CA ALA A 128 11.07 -34.32 -8.16
C ALA A 128 11.19 -35.23 -6.91
N GLY A 129 11.65 -34.69 -5.77
CA GLY A 129 11.73 -35.41 -4.48
C GLY A 129 10.70 -34.97 -3.44
N ILE A 130 9.81 -34.03 -3.77
CA ILE A 130 8.85 -33.47 -2.81
C ILE A 130 7.64 -34.41 -2.67
N ASP A 131 7.39 -34.87 -1.44
CA ASP A 131 6.16 -35.59 -1.08
C ASP A 131 4.98 -34.60 -1.02
N LEU A 132 4.37 -34.38 -2.19
CA LEU A 132 3.21 -33.51 -2.35
C LEU A 132 2.01 -33.92 -1.47
N PRO A 133 1.62 -35.21 -1.40
CA PRO A 133 0.58 -35.64 -0.46
C PRO A 133 0.86 -35.24 0.99
N ALA A 134 2.07 -35.48 1.50
CA ALA A 134 2.42 -35.11 2.87
C ALA A 134 2.40 -33.59 3.08
N ALA A 135 2.92 -32.82 2.12
CA ALA A 135 2.88 -31.36 2.17
C ALA A 135 1.44 -30.82 2.15
N TRP A 136 0.56 -31.42 1.35
CA TRP A 136 -0.86 -31.08 1.30
C TRP A 136 -1.56 -31.41 2.63
N HIS A 137 -1.33 -32.59 3.21
CA HIS A 137 -1.89 -32.94 4.51
C HIS A 137 -1.46 -31.96 5.60
N LYS A 138 -0.18 -31.57 5.65
CA LYS A 138 0.31 -30.57 6.59
C LYS A 138 -0.40 -29.22 6.44
N LEU A 139 -0.59 -28.76 5.20
CA LEU A 139 -1.31 -27.50 4.92
C LEU A 139 -2.80 -27.62 5.29
N HIS A 140 -3.41 -28.76 4.97
CA HIS A 140 -4.80 -29.05 5.31
C HIS A 140 -5.01 -29.03 6.83
N ASP A 141 -4.20 -29.76 7.58
CA ASP A 141 -4.28 -29.83 9.05
C ASP A 141 -4.06 -28.46 9.69
N TYR A 142 -3.11 -27.67 9.17
CA TYR A 142 -2.93 -26.29 9.57
C TYR A 142 -4.21 -25.48 9.32
N ALA A 143 -4.79 -25.53 8.12
CA ALA A 143 -6.05 -24.82 7.82
C ALA A 143 -7.21 -25.29 8.71
N GLN A 144 -7.32 -26.58 9.02
CA GLN A 144 -8.31 -27.09 9.96
C GLN A 144 -8.10 -26.52 11.37
N SER A 145 -6.85 -26.41 11.83
CA SER A 145 -6.55 -25.84 13.15
C SER A 145 -6.93 -24.36 13.28
N GLN A 146 -7.07 -23.64 12.15
CA GLN A 146 -7.44 -22.23 12.12
C GLN A 146 -8.96 -21.98 12.04
N LYS A 147 -9.79 -23.03 11.93
CA LYS A 147 -11.25 -22.89 11.77
C LYS A 147 -11.91 -22.08 12.87
N ASP A 148 -11.45 -22.24 14.11
CA ASP A 148 -11.98 -21.52 15.27
C ASP A 148 -11.26 -20.20 15.57
N SER A 149 -10.32 -19.78 14.71
CA SER A 149 -9.61 -18.52 14.84
C SER A 149 -10.58 -17.33 14.79
N ALA A 150 -10.22 -16.25 15.47
CA ALA A 150 -11.04 -15.05 15.49
C ALA A 150 -11.22 -14.45 14.08
N TYR A 151 -10.21 -14.59 13.22
CA TYR A 151 -10.28 -14.18 11.82
C TYR A 151 -11.35 -14.96 11.04
N ILE A 152 -11.38 -16.29 11.13
CA ILE A 152 -12.36 -17.11 10.40
C ILE A 152 -13.79 -16.87 10.92
N LYS A 153 -13.99 -16.81 12.24
CA LYS A 153 -15.30 -16.48 12.83
C LYS A 153 -15.84 -15.13 12.35
N ARG A 154 -14.94 -14.14 12.22
CA ARG A 154 -15.30 -12.84 11.66
C ARG A 154 -15.66 -12.92 10.18
N LEU A 155 -14.91 -13.70 9.39
CA LEU A 155 -15.21 -13.89 7.97
C LEU A 155 -16.61 -14.53 7.78
N GLU A 156 -17.01 -15.45 8.66
CA GLU A 156 -18.35 -16.04 8.66
C GLU A 156 -19.46 -15.04 9.00
N GLN A 157 -19.15 -14.03 9.82
CA GLN A 157 -20.07 -12.92 10.17
C GLN A 157 -20.08 -11.81 9.11
N ALA A 158 -19.13 -11.81 8.18
CA ALA A 158 -19.07 -10.81 7.12
C ALA A 158 -20.24 -11.02 6.15
N ARG A 159 -21.02 -9.95 5.93
CA ARG A 159 -22.20 -9.98 5.06
C ARG A 159 -21.87 -10.09 3.57
N PHE A 160 -20.59 -10.12 3.20
CA PHE A 160 -20.16 -10.25 1.81
C PHE A 160 -20.78 -11.47 1.12
N PHE A 161 -20.71 -12.65 1.76
CA PHE A 161 -21.29 -13.87 1.16
C PHE A 161 -22.82 -13.86 1.18
N GLU A 162 -23.45 -13.19 2.14
CA GLU A 162 -24.90 -12.98 2.14
C GLU A 162 -25.31 -12.12 0.93
N HIS A 163 -24.66 -10.97 0.75
CA HIS A 163 -24.90 -10.07 -0.36
C HIS A 163 -24.59 -10.72 -1.71
N LEU A 164 -23.51 -11.51 -1.80
CA LEU A 164 -23.15 -12.24 -3.01
C LEU A 164 -24.23 -13.26 -3.39
N ARG A 165 -24.68 -14.08 -2.44
CA ARG A 165 -25.74 -15.08 -2.67
C ARG A 165 -27.08 -14.44 -3.00
N ALA A 166 -27.40 -13.31 -2.36
CA ALA A 166 -28.60 -12.54 -2.61
C ALA A 166 -28.52 -11.64 -3.85
N GLN A 167 -27.37 -11.57 -4.53
CA GLN A 167 -27.11 -10.67 -5.65
C GLN A 167 -27.37 -9.19 -5.32
N THR A 168 -27.03 -8.78 -4.10
CA THR A 168 -27.20 -7.41 -3.58
C THR A 168 -25.86 -6.77 -3.20
N LEU A 169 -24.74 -7.30 -3.71
CA LEU A 169 -23.46 -6.62 -3.55
C LEU A 169 -23.58 -5.23 -4.20
N PRO A 170 -23.18 -4.15 -3.49
CA PRO A 170 -23.08 -2.85 -4.12
C PRO A 170 -22.03 -2.94 -5.22
N VAL A 171 -22.45 -2.74 -6.45
CA VAL A 171 -21.59 -2.74 -7.64
C VAL A 171 -21.70 -1.38 -8.29
N THR A 172 -20.55 -0.78 -8.49
CA THR A 172 -20.39 0.45 -9.26
C THR A 172 -20.12 0.09 -10.72
N ILE A 173 -20.73 0.83 -11.65
CA ILE A 173 -20.51 0.68 -13.09
C ILE A 173 -19.98 2.00 -13.63
N GLY A 174 -18.72 2.02 -14.03
CA GLY A 174 -18.08 3.19 -14.60
C GLY A 174 -16.82 2.82 -15.38
N PRO A 175 -16.27 3.75 -16.18
CA PRO A 175 -14.95 3.61 -16.78
C PRO A 175 -13.90 3.25 -15.73
N ALA A 176 -13.01 2.30 -16.08
CA ALA A 176 -11.89 1.90 -15.26
C ALA A 176 -10.61 1.87 -16.10
N GLU A 177 -9.68 2.78 -15.81
CA GLU A 177 -8.38 2.86 -16.48
C GLU A 177 -7.31 2.17 -15.63
N VAL A 178 -6.55 1.25 -16.23
CA VAL A 178 -5.45 0.54 -15.55
C VAL A 178 -4.15 1.28 -15.82
N LEU A 179 -3.52 1.76 -14.76
CA LEU A 179 -2.21 2.42 -14.79
C LEU A 179 -1.14 1.47 -14.24
N VAL A 180 -0.03 1.32 -14.95
CA VAL A 180 0.95 0.28 -14.66
C VAL A 180 2.35 0.68 -15.10
N ASP A 181 3.34 0.47 -14.25
CA ASP A 181 4.74 0.57 -14.66
C ASP A 181 5.11 -0.62 -15.53
N GLN A 182 5.97 -0.43 -16.53
CA GLN A 182 6.51 -1.53 -17.33
C GLN A 182 7.63 -2.26 -16.57
N PRO A 183 7.83 -3.59 -16.76
CA PRO A 183 8.94 -4.31 -16.13
C PRO A 183 10.31 -3.68 -16.40
N ALA A 184 10.46 -3.01 -17.55
CA ALA A 184 11.67 -2.33 -17.93
C ALA A 184 12.05 -1.17 -16.99
N LYS A 185 11.11 -0.59 -16.22
CA LYS A 185 11.35 0.48 -15.24
C LYS A 185 12.49 0.16 -14.27
N ILE A 186 12.64 -1.11 -13.90
CA ILE A 186 13.68 -1.51 -12.95
C ILE A 186 15.09 -1.59 -13.56
N ILE A 187 15.21 -1.56 -14.89
CA ILE A 187 16.48 -1.60 -15.62
C ILE A 187 16.76 -0.35 -16.45
N THR A 188 15.76 0.50 -16.70
CA THR A 188 15.93 1.81 -17.33
C THR A 188 16.43 2.86 -16.31
N PRO A 189 17.06 3.95 -16.79
CA PRO A 189 17.38 5.09 -15.93
C PRO A 189 16.12 5.63 -15.22
N PRO A 190 16.18 6.00 -13.92
CA PRO A 190 15.00 6.46 -13.17
C PRO A 190 14.28 7.69 -13.76
N ASP A 191 15.01 8.51 -14.52
CA ASP A 191 14.54 9.70 -15.21
C ASP A 191 13.89 9.40 -16.58
N ASP A 192 14.01 8.17 -17.10
CA ASP A 192 13.25 7.71 -18.25
C ASP A 192 11.83 7.33 -17.83
N LEU A 193 10.93 8.31 -17.91
CA LEU A 193 9.54 8.15 -17.50
C LEU A 193 8.67 7.37 -18.50
N SER A 194 9.21 6.90 -19.63
CA SER A 194 8.43 6.16 -20.64
C SER A 194 7.91 4.81 -20.13
N THR A 195 8.54 4.27 -19.09
CA THR A 195 8.16 3.02 -18.42
C THR A 195 7.31 3.23 -17.17
N HIS A 196 7.01 4.49 -16.83
CA HIS A 196 6.42 4.85 -15.54
C HIS A 196 4.92 5.10 -15.67
N LEU A 197 4.16 4.72 -14.64
CA LEU A 197 2.73 5.02 -14.56
C LEU A 197 2.46 6.47 -14.11
N GLY A 198 3.43 7.08 -13.41
CA GLY A 198 3.36 8.44 -12.89
C GLY A 198 2.90 9.48 -13.92
N PRO A 199 3.51 9.58 -15.12
CA PRO A 199 3.08 10.50 -16.17
C PRO A 199 1.60 10.44 -16.55
N SER A 200 0.97 9.26 -16.46
CA SER A 200 -0.47 9.09 -16.68
C SER A 200 -1.31 9.49 -15.46
N LEU A 201 -0.75 9.39 -14.25
CA LEU A 201 -1.41 9.74 -12.99
C LEU A 201 -1.34 11.26 -12.67
N TRP A 202 -0.24 11.94 -13.01
CA TRP A 202 -0.01 13.35 -12.66
C TRP A 202 -1.04 14.36 -13.21
N PRO A 203 -1.63 14.17 -14.40
CA PRO A 203 -2.74 15.00 -14.85
C PRO A 203 -3.89 15.05 -13.83
N TYR A 204 -4.28 13.92 -13.24
CA TYR A 204 -5.37 13.87 -12.26
C TYR A 204 -5.11 14.77 -11.04
N PHE A 205 -3.87 14.79 -10.52
CA PHE A 205 -3.49 15.69 -9.43
C PHE A 205 -3.50 17.17 -9.85
N ARG A 206 -3.00 17.47 -11.05
CA ARG A 206 -2.94 18.83 -11.57
C ARG A 206 -4.30 19.40 -11.90
N ASP A 207 -5.22 18.55 -12.35
CA ASP A 207 -6.51 18.96 -12.89
C ASP A 207 -7.63 18.95 -11.83
N SER A 208 -7.37 18.51 -10.59
CA SER A 208 -8.35 18.60 -9.49
C SER A 208 -8.72 20.05 -9.15
N ASN A 209 -10.01 20.35 -9.07
CA ASN A 209 -10.54 21.71 -8.93
C ASN A 209 -11.41 21.92 -7.69
N SER A 210 -12.01 20.88 -7.11
CA SER A 210 -12.95 20.99 -5.99
C SER A 210 -12.42 20.34 -4.72
N GLU A 211 -11.97 19.09 -4.79
CA GLU A 211 -11.45 18.34 -3.64
C GLU A 211 -10.41 17.31 -4.08
N LEU A 212 -9.28 17.27 -3.39
CA LEU A 212 -8.25 16.26 -3.58
C LEU A 212 -7.96 15.60 -2.23
N VAL A 213 -8.28 14.31 -2.11
CA VAL A 213 -8.00 13.51 -0.90
C VAL A 213 -6.90 12.50 -1.20
N VAL A 214 -5.80 12.59 -0.47
CA VAL A 214 -4.62 11.73 -0.62
C VAL A 214 -4.48 10.86 0.62
N LEU A 215 -4.66 9.55 0.45
CA LEU A 215 -4.43 8.55 1.50
C LEU A 215 -3.20 7.75 1.09
N ASN A 216 -2.07 7.96 1.76
CA ASN A 216 -0.82 7.33 1.38
C ASN A 216 0.16 7.16 2.55
N PRO A 217 0.72 5.97 2.81
CA PRO A 217 1.51 5.72 4.01
C PRO A 217 2.89 6.38 3.98
N TYR A 218 3.44 6.56 2.78
CA TYR A 218 4.76 7.13 2.55
C TYR A 218 4.60 8.30 1.59
N PHE A 219 4.75 9.50 2.14
CA PHE A 219 4.43 10.74 1.44
C PHE A 219 5.64 11.68 1.46
N ILE A 220 6.47 11.59 0.43
CA ILE A 220 7.62 12.45 0.20
C ILE A 220 7.38 13.16 -1.13
N PRO A 221 6.58 14.24 -1.14
CA PRO A 221 6.04 14.83 -2.37
C PRO A 221 7.09 15.53 -3.25
N SER A 222 8.30 15.79 -2.72
CA SER A 222 9.28 16.75 -3.27
C SER A 222 8.72 18.18 -3.35
N ASP A 223 9.58 19.15 -3.68
CA ASP A 223 9.15 20.54 -3.88
C ASP A 223 8.11 20.67 -5.01
N THR A 224 8.22 19.84 -6.05
CA THR A 224 7.26 19.84 -7.16
C THR A 224 5.88 19.36 -6.71
N GLY A 225 5.81 18.31 -5.90
CA GLY A 225 4.53 17.82 -5.38
C GLY A 225 3.91 18.79 -4.38
N VAL A 226 4.71 19.45 -3.53
CA VAL A 226 4.20 20.54 -2.67
C VAL A 226 3.58 21.63 -3.53
N GLU A 227 4.24 22.05 -4.60
CA GLU A 227 3.73 23.11 -5.48
C GLU A 227 2.45 22.70 -6.23
N VAL A 228 2.33 21.44 -6.68
CA VAL A 228 1.09 20.93 -7.28
C VAL A 228 -0.08 20.99 -6.31
N LEU A 229 0.13 20.58 -5.05
CA LEU A 229 -0.92 20.64 -4.02
C LEU A 229 -1.23 22.08 -3.61
N ALA A 230 -0.20 22.92 -3.48
CA ALA A 230 -0.38 24.34 -3.20
C ALA A 230 -1.15 25.05 -4.32
N ASP A 231 -0.90 24.69 -5.59
CA ASP A 231 -1.63 25.25 -6.72
C ASP A 231 -3.11 24.86 -6.70
N ALA A 232 -3.42 23.60 -6.40
CA ALA A 232 -4.81 23.17 -6.22
C ALA A 232 -5.51 23.99 -5.13
N VAL A 233 -4.86 24.23 -3.97
CA VAL A 233 -5.42 25.10 -2.93
C VAL A 233 -5.61 26.54 -3.41
N ARG A 234 -4.63 27.12 -4.13
CA ARG A 234 -4.75 28.48 -4.69
C ARG A 234 -5.88 28.62 -5.71
N ARG A 235 -6.21 27.56 -6.45
CA ARG A 235 -7.37 27.49 -7.34
C ARG A 235 -8.71 27.32 -6.60
N GLY A 236 -8.67 27.10 -5.29
CA GLY A 236 -9.85 26.96 -4.43
C GLY A 236 -10.26 25.52 -4.12
N ALA A 237 -9.45 24.53 -4.53
CA ALA A 237 -9.72 23.13 -4.19
C ALA A 237 -9.40 22.87 -2.71
N ARG A 238 -10.21 22.05 -2.06
CA ARG A 238 -9.88 21.52 -0.72
C ARG A 238 -8.90 20.36 -0.86
N VAL A 239 -7.70 20.48 -0.30
CA VAL A 239 -6.68 19.42 -0.37
C VAL A 239 -6.49 18.81 1.01
N VAL A 240 -6.73 17.50 1.12
CA VAL A 240 -6.60 16.73 2.36
C VAL A 240 -5.59 15.61 2.17
N VAL A 241 -4.62 15.50 3.09
CA VAL A 241 -3.60 14.45 3.07
C VAL A 241 -3.65 13.67 4.38
N LEU A 242 -3.79 12.35 4.32
CA LEU A 242 -3.57 11.43 5.43
C LEU A 242 -2.33 10.58 5.15
N THR A 243 -1.36 10.65 6.06
CA THR A 243 -0.15 9.80 6.06
C THR A 243 0.12 9.25 7.46
N ASN A 244 1.16 8.44 7.65
CA ASN A 244 1.51 7.92 8.97
C ASN A 244 2.16 8.98 9.87
N SER A 245 1.77 9.04 11.14
CA SER A 245 2.60 9.70 12.17
C SER A 245 3.91 8.93 12.38
N LEU A 246 4.93 9.54 13.00
CA LEU A 246 6.18 8.82 13.28
C LEU A 246 5.94 7.56 14.12
N ALA A 247 4.97 7.63 15.04
CA ALA A 247 4.63 6.51 15.90
C ALA A 247 3.95 5.37 15.13
N ALA A 248 3.18 5.66 14.08
CA ALA A 248 2.47 4.68 13.26
C ALA A 248 3.28 4.21 12.04
N ASN A 249 4.47 4.80 11.82
CA ASN A 249 5.29 4.51 10.65
C ASN A 249 6.22 3.34 10.92
N ASP A 250 6.25 2.36 10.02
CA ASP A 250 7.15 1.22 10.06
C ASP A 250 8.55 1.54 9.50
N VAL A 251 8.69 2.66 8.78
CA VAL A 251 9.96 3.15 8.21
C VAL A 251 10.24 4.59 8.65
N ALA A 252 10.84 4.73 9.83
CA ALA A 252 11.17 6.04 10.41
C ALA A 252 12.06 6.94 9.52
N ALA A 253 12.84 6.37 8.60
CA ALA A 253 13.64 7.13 7.64
C ALA A 253 12.79 7.87 6.60
N VAL A 254 11.73 7.22 6.11
CA VAL A 254 10.74 7.82 5.20
C VAL A 254 10.04 8.97 5.92
N HIS A 255 9.58 8.73 7.16
CA HIS A 255 8.98 9.76 8.00
C HIS A 255 9.90 10.98 8.21
N GLY A 256 11.18 10.74 8.49
CA GLY A 256 12.19 11.78 8.65
C GLY A 256 12.28 12.71 7.44
N HIS A 257 12.20 12.16 6.22
CA HIS A 257 12.23 12.93 4.98
C HIS A 257 10.91 13.65 4.72
N TYR A 258 9.78 12.96 4.87
CA TYR A 258 8.44 13.57 4.84
C TYR A 258 8.33 14.79 5.76
N SER A 259 8.91 14.73 6.97
CA SER A 259 8.81 15.81 7.97
C SER A 259 9.32 17.18 7.51
N LYS A 260 10.15 17.23 6.45
CA LYS A 260 10.60 18.47 5.80
C LYS A 260 9.44 19.23 5.15
N TYR A 261 8.45 18.50 4.64
CA TYR A 261 7.38 19.02 3.81
C TYR A 261 6.14 19.44 4.59
N ARG A 262 6.00 19.05 5.87
CA ARG A 262 4.86 19.45 6.72
C ARG A 262 4.57 20.94 6.71
N LYS A 263 5.60 21.74 7.00
CA LYS A 263 5.43 23.20 7.11
C LYS A 263 5.03 23.83 5.76
N PRO A 264 5.75 23.57 4.65
CA PRO A 264 5.32 24.04 3.33
C PRO A 264 3.88 23.65 2.96
N LEU A 265 3.47 22.41 3.26
CA LEU A 265 2.10 21.93 2.97
C LEU A 265 1.05 22.70 3.79
N VAL A 266 1.25 22.81 5.10
CA VAL A 266 0.31 23.51 5.98
C VAL A 266 0.27 25.02 5.67
N GLU A 267 1.40 25.65 5.36
CA GLU A 267 1.46 27.05 4.90
C GLU A 267 0.71 27.25 3.58
N ALA A 268 0.73 26.26 2.69
CA ALA A 268 0.00 26.28 1.44
C ALA A 268 -1.52 26.05 1.61
N GLY A 269 -2.00 25.73 2.81
CA GLY A 269 -3.41 25.47 3.11
C GLY A 269 -3.85 24.02 2.91
N VAL A 270 -2.92 23.08 2.79
CA VAL A 270 -3.22 21.64 2.77
C VAL A 270 -3.66 21.19 4.17
N GLU A 271 -4.80 20.50 4.26
CA GLU A 271 -5.26 19.85 5.48
C GLU A 271 -4.46 18.56 5.72
N LEU A 272 -3.44 18.65 6.56
CA LEU A 272 -2.50 17.56 6.81
C LEU A 272 -2.87 16.77 8.08
N TYR A 273 -3.05 15.47 7.91
CA TYR A 273 -3.38 14.52 8.97
C TYR A 273 -2.35 13.39 9.04
N GLU A 274 -2.03 12.99 10.26
CA GLU A 274 -1.10 11.91 10.56
C GLU A 274 -1.78 10.82 11.38
N LEU A 275 -1.86 9.62 10.84
CA LEU A 275 -2.51 8.47 11.47
C LEU A 275 -1.87 8.17 12.83
N ARG A 276 -2.72 7.96 13.83
CA ARG A 276 -2.31 7.52 15.15
C ARG A 276 -1.88 6.04 15.15
N ALA A 277 -0.91 5.71 15.98
CA ALA A 277 -0.50 4.32 16.19
C ALA A 277 -1.52 3.54 17.03
N ASP A 278 -2.31 4.23 17.85
CA ASP A 278 -3.34 3.67 18.71
C ASP A 278 -4.74 3.84 18.10
N ARG A 279 -5.57 2.81 18.25
CA ARG A 279 -7.00 2.84 17.87
C ARG A 279 -7.84 2.95 19.15
N PRO A 280 -8.98 3.67 19.14
CA PRO A 280 -9.88 3.59 20.29
C PRO A 280 -10.35 2.14 20.41
N GLU A 281 -10.31 1.58 21.63
CA GLU A 281 -11.02 0.32 21.90
C GLU A 281 -12.46 0.50 21.44
N ALA A 282 -12.99 -0.46 20.66
CA ALA A 282 -14.22 -0.33 19.92
C ALA A 282 -15.42 -0.01 20.83
N SER A 283 -15.65 1.27 21.08
CA SER A 283 -16.86 1.82 21.63
C SER A 283 -17.95 1.76 20.55
N GLY A 284 -18.61 0.61 20.46
CA GLY A 284 -19.99 0.50 19.96
C GLY A 284 -20.28 0.75 18.47
N SER A 285 -19.30 1.01 17.60
CA SER A 285 -19.59 1.09 16.15
C SER A 285 -19.84 -0.30 15.57
N GLN A 286 -20.96 -0.48 14.85
CA GLN A 286 -21.32 -1.70 14.12
C GLN A 286 -20.32 -2.07 12.99
N THR A 287 -19.25 -1.29 12.81
CA THR A 287 -18.07 -1.59 11.98
C THR A 287 -16.95 -2.31 12.74
N ALA A 288 -17.20 -2.78 13.97
CA ALA A 288 -16.27 -3.49 14.87
C ALA A 288 -15.90 -4.91 14.37
N LEU A 289 -15.42 -5.01 13.14
CA LEU A 289 -14.87 -6.22 12.53
C LEU A 289 -13.33 -6.19 12.51
N ALA A 290 -12.66 -5.36 13.31
CA ALA A 290 -11.21 -5.40 13.46
C ALA A 290 -10.86 -5.96 14.82
N LEU A 291 -9.92 -6.90 14.89
CA LEU A 291 -9.34 -7.32 16.16
C LEU A 291 -8.63 -6.12 16.80
N PRO A 292 -8.70 -5.97 18.13
CA PRO A 292 -7.83 -5.02 18.82
C PRO A 292 -6.38 -5.35 18.46
N ALA A 293 -5.66 -4.35 17.96
CA ALA A 293 -4.22 -4.41 17.78
C ALA A 293 -3.55 -3.34 18.61
N GLU A 294 -2.40 -3.68 19.17
CA GLU A 294 -1.57 -2.75 19.94
C GLU A 294 -1.06 -1.58 19.07
N HIS A 295 -0.98 -1.80 17.76
CA HIS A 295 -0.45 -0.84 16.79
C HIS A 295 -1.24 -0.83 15.47
N MET A 296 -1.45 0.36 14.93
CA MET A 296 -2.05 0.58 13.62
C MET A 296 -1.11 1.39 12.74
N SER A 297 -1.08 1.03 11.46
CA SER A 297 -0.35 1.78 10.43
C SER A 297 -1.21 1.93 9.18
N LEU A 298 -1.07 3.03 8.47
CA LEU A 298 -1.68 3.23 7.16
C LEU A 298 -0.91 2.38 6.14
N HIS A 299 -1.64 1.80 5.20
CA HIS A 299 -1.07 1.17 4.01
C HIS A 299 -1.90 1.41 2.74
N VAL A 300 -3.04 2.11 2.84
CA VAL A 300 -3.85 2.58 1.70
C VAL A 300 -3.01 3.40 0.73
N LYS A 301 -3.11 3.14 -0.58
CA LYS A 301 -2.62 4.04 -1.64
C LYS A 301 -3.77 4.46 -2.54
N THR A 302 -4.56 5.38 -2.03
CA THR A 302 -5.82 5.82 -2.64
C THR A 302 -5.84 7.32 -2.78
N PHE A 303 -6.24 7.79 -3.97
CA PHE A 303 -6.38 9.21 -4.27
C PHE A 303 -7.79 9.44 -4.79
N ILE A 304 -8.51 10.41 -4.20
CA ILE A 304 -9.84 10.81 -4.67
C ILE A 304 -9.73 12.18 -5.31
N PHE A 305 -10.18 12.29 -6.56
CA PHE A 305 -10.16 13.51 -7.37
C PHE A 305 -11.58 14.00 -7.57
N ASP A 306 -11.87 15.19 -7.06
CA ASP A 306 -13.12 15.95 -7.19
C ASP A 306 -14.40 15.19 -6.78
N ARG A 307 -14.26 14.10 -6.02
CA ARG A 307 -15.32 13.12 -5.73
C ARG A 307 -15.95 12.51 -6.99
N GLU A 308 -15.20 12.46 -8.08
CA GLU A 308 -15.63 11.86 -9.34
C GLU A 308 -14.79 10.63 -9.70
N LYS A 309 -13.50 10.65 -9.36
CA LYS A 309 -12.56 9.59 -9.72
C LYS A 309 -11.79 9.13 -8.50
N THR A 310 -11.52 7.83 -8.43
CA THR A 310 -10.70 7.23 -7.37
C THR A 310 -9.59 6.39 -7.97
N PHE A 311 -8.34 6.71 -7.63
CA PHE A 311 -7.20 5.81 -7.82
C PHE A 311 -7.14 4.81 -6.67
N ILE A 312 -7.02 3.52 -6.96
CA ILE A 312 -6.73 2.47 -5.98
C ILE A 312 -5.60 1.61 -6.54
N GLY A 313 -4.50 1.46 -5.80
CA GLY A 313 -3.36 0.70 -6.30
C GLY A 313 -2.26 0.48 -5.28
N SER A 314 -1.06 0.22 -5.77
CA SER A 314 0.11 -0.09 -4.96
C SER A 314 1.07 1.10 -4.76
N MET A 315 0.87 2.19 -5.52
CA MET A 315 1.80 3.32 -5.63
C MET A 315 1.83 4.22 -4.39
N ASN A 316 2.94 4.21 -3.67
CA ASN A 316 3.22 5.25 -2.69
C ASN A 316 3.67 6.56 -3.37
N LEU A 317 3.49 7.69 -2.70
CA LEU A 317 3.95 9.02 -3.16
C LEU A 317 5.32 9.35 -2.56
N ASP A 318 6.27 8.45 -2.76
CA ASP A 318 7.69 8.60 -2.39
C ASP A 318 8.59 8.37 -3.63
N PRO A 319 9.83 8.88 -3.64
CA PRO A 319 10.75 8.74 -4.77
C PRO A 319 10.99 7.28 -5.18
N ARG A 320 11.00 6.34 -4.23
CA ARG A 320 11.23 4.93 -4.51
C ARG A 320 10.09 4.31 -5.31
N SER A 321 8.85 4.51 -4.93
CA SER A 321 7.66 4.05 -5.65
C SER A 321 7.54 4.77 -7.00
N VAL A 322 7.75 6.09 -7.01
CA VAL A 322 7.64 6.90 -8.23
C VAL A 322 8.67 6.48 -9.28
N TYR A 323 9.94 6.34 -8.92
CA TYR A 323 11.03 6.20 -9.88
C TYR A 323 11.70 4.83 -9.93
N GLN A 324 11.57 4.00 -8.88
CA GLN A 324 12.36 2.76 -8.76
C GLN A 324 11.53 1.48 -8.84
N ASN A 325 10.52 1.34 -7.98
CA ASN A 325 9.69 0.14 -7.93
C ASN A 325 8.64 0.18 -9.05
N THR A 326 8.16 -0.99 -9.43
CA THR A 326 7.00 -1.08 -10.32
C THR A 326 5.72 -1.16 -9.52
N GLU A 327 4.72 -0.42 -9.97
CA GLU A 327 3.44 -0.23 -9.32
C GLU A 327 2.29 -0.48 -10.32
N LEU A 328 1.10 -0.78 -9.80
CA LEU A 328 -0.13 -0.94 -10.56
C LEU A 328 -1.27 -0.30 -9.79
N GLY A 329 -2.20 0.33 -10.51
CA GLY A 329 -3.43 0.83 -9.94
C GLY A 329 -4.53 1.00 -10.98
N VAL A 330 -5.73 1.28 -10.49
CA VAL A 330 -6.91 1.52 -11.32
C VAL A 330 -7.48 2.88 -10.96
N ILE A 331 -7.75 3.71 -11.96
CA ILE A 331 -8.63 4.88 -11.85
C ILE A 331 -10.04 4.41 -12.15
N VAL A 332 -10.94 4.53 -11.18
CA VAL A 332 -12.38 4.27 -11.36
C VAL A 332 -13.11 5.60 -11.42
N GLU A 333 -13.85 5.82 -12.50
CA GLU A 333 -14.71 6.98 -12.68
C GLU A 333 -16.13 6.65 -12.24
N ASP A 334 -16.45 7.00 -11.00
CA ASP A 334 -17.79 6.84 -10.42
C ASP A 334 -17.95 7.78 -9.22
N ALA A 335 -18.85 8.76 -9.36
CA ALA A 335 -19.00 9.81 -8.37
C ALA A 335 -19.59 9.29 -7.04
N GLU A 336 -20.45 8.28 -7.08
CA GLU A 336 -21.04 7.71 -5.88
C GLU A 336 -19.99 6.97 -5.04
N MET A 337 -19.20 6.09 -5.66
CA MET A 337 -18.08 5.40 -5.04
C MET A 337 -17.03 6.38 -4.52
N ALA A 338 -16.64 7.37 -5.34
CA ALA A 338 -15.64 8.36 -4.94
C ALA A 338 -16.11 9.20 -3.75
N ALA A 339 -17.37 9.65 -3.74
CA ALA A 339 -17.96 10.36 -2.61
C ALA A 339 -18.03 9.48 -1.35
N ASN A 340 -18.48 8.23 -1.48
CA ASN A 340 -18.56 7.29 -0.35
C ASN A 340 -17.19 7.01 0.28
N ILE A 341 -16.15 6.81 -0.55
CA ILE A 341 -14.79 6.59 -0.07
C ILE A 341 -14.25 7.86 0.60
N ALA A 342 -14.45 9.03 -0.01
CA ALA A 342 -14.03 10.30 0.56
C ALA A 342 -14.72 10.55 1.91
N ASP A 343 -16.04 10.37 2.00
CA ASP A 343 -16.80 10.56 3.25
C ASP A 343 -16.37 9.58 4.33
N LEU A 344 -16.17 8.31 3.99
CA LEU A 344 -15.65 7.33 4.95
C LEU A 344 -14.30 7.75 5.51
N ALA A 345 -13.38 8.17 4.64
CA ALA A 345 -12.05 8.61 5.05
C ALA A 345 -12.14 9.88 5.90
N LEU A 346 -12.76 10.95 5.39
CA LEU A 346 -12.81 12.26 6.02
C LEU A 346 -13.56 12.26 7.35
N ASN A 347 -14.67 11.52 7.45
CA ASN A 347 -15.43 11.41 8.71
C ASN A 347 -14.67 10.63 9.78
N SER A 348 -13.73 9.76 9.41
CA SER A 348 -12.90 9.02 10.36
C SER A 348 -11.74 9.85 10.92
N LEU A 349 -11.22 10.83 10.15
CA LEU A 349 -10.01 11.60 10.48
C LEU A 349 -10.01 12.17 11.91
N PRO A 350 -11.07 12.83 12.41
CA PRO A 350 -11.05 13.42 13.76
C PRO A 350 -10.83 12.40 14.88
N THR A 351 -11.15 11.13 14.62
CA THR A 351 -11.03 10.05 15.59
C THR A 351 -9.73 9.26 15.46
N ILE A 352 -9.18 9.09 14.25
CA ILE A 352 -8.05 8.17 14.02
C ILE A 352 -6.71 8.87 13.77
N SER A 353 -6.68 10.20 13.70
CA SER A 353 -5.50 10.95 13.27
C SER A 353 -5.17 12.12 14.19
N TYR A 354 -3.95 12.64 14.02
CA TYR A 354 -3.54 13.95 14.49
C TYR A 354 -3.61 14.93 13.34
N ARG A 355 -4.28 16.07 13.53
CA ARG A 355 -4.20 17.20 12.59
C ARG A 355 -2.91 17.97 12.83
N VAL A 356 -2.18 18.28 11.77
CA VAL A 356 -0.93 19.07 11.83
C VAL A 356 -1.24 20.52 11.48
N GLU A 357 -0.85 21.45 12.36
CA GLU A 357 -1.20 22.87 12.24
C GLU A 357 0.01 23.76 12.58
N LEU A 358 -0.07 25.04 12.20
CA LEU A 358 0.92 26.07 12.54
C LEU A 358 0.31 27.07 13.52
N ASN A 359 1.06 27.43 14.55
CA ASN A 359 0.66 28.53 15.45
C ASN A 359 1.07 29.89 14.88
N ASP A 360 0.69 30.98 15.56
CA ASP A 360 1.01 32.36 15.16
C ASP A 360 2.52 32.64 15.03
N ALA A 361 3.37 31.84 15.67
CA ALA A 361 4.83 31.92 15.57
C ALA A 361 5.42 31.04 14.43
N GLY A 362 4.57 30.44 13.59
CA GLY A 362 4.98 29.57 12.48
C GLY A 362 5.62 28.25 12.92
N LYS A 363 5.30 27.77 14.13
CA LYS A 363 5.75 26.48 14.67
C LYS A 363 4.65 25.43 14.53
N LEU A 364 5.05 24.22 14.15
CA LEU A 364 4.16 23.07 14.03
C LEU A 364 3.65 22.61 15.40
N TYR A 365 2.37 22.28 15.47
CA TYR A 365 1.75 21.55 16.57
C TYR A 365 0.76 20.52 16.01
N TRP A 366 0.36 19.57 16.84
CA TRP A 366 -0.61 18.54 16.50
C TRP A 366 -1.83 18.66 17.38
N THR A 367 -3.01 18.38 16.84
CA THR A 367 -4.23 18.21 17.63
C THR A 367 -4.84 16.84 17.40
N GLY A 368 -5.37 16.20 18.44
CA GLY A 368 -5.98 14.88 18.31
C GLY A 368 -6.91 14.55 19.46
N LEU A 369 -7.82 13.59 19.26
CA LEU A 369 -8.77 13.17 20.29
C LEU A 369 -8.06 12.37 21.40
N ASN A 370 -8.33 12.70 22.66
CA ASN A 370 -8.04 11.82 23.78
C ASN A 370 -9.20 10.82 23.92
N TYR A 371 -8.90 9.52 23.79
CA TYR A 371 -9.93 8.47 23.84
C TYR A 371 -10.52 8.26 25.24
N GLU A 372 -9.81 8.61 26.31
CA GLU A 372 -10.28 8.48 27.69
C GLU A 372 -11.24 9.62 28.07
N THR A 373 -10.91 10.86 27.69
CA THR A 373 -11.68 12.05 28.07
C THR A 373 -12.68 12.49 27.01
N GLY A 374 -12.52 12.05 25.76
CA GLY A 374 -13.29 12.51 24.61
C GLY A 374 -12.99 13.96 24.18
N THR A 375 -11.95 14.58 24.73
CA THR A 375 -11.58 15.97 24.45
C THR A 375 -10.42 16.06 23.45
N GLN A 376 -10.33 17.17 22.73
CA GLN A 376 -9.19 17.45 21.86
C GLN A 376 -7.96 17.86 22.70
N GLU A 377 -6.81 17.25 22.40
CA GLU A 377 -5.52 17.55 23.01
C GLU A 377 -4.59 18.24 22.01
N VAL A 378 -3.66 19.04 22.52
CA VAL A 378 -2.65 19.77 21.74
C VAL A 378 -1.26 19.27 22.10
N PHE A 379 -0.47 18.92 21.10
CA PHE A 379 0.89 18.43 21.25
C PHE A 379 1.87 19.37 20.55
N SER A 380 2.94 19.76 21.26
CA SER A 380 4.02 20.60 20.71
C SER A 380 5.17 19.81 20.08
N ARG A 381 5.06 18.48 20.07
CA ARG A 381 6.03 17.53 19.54
C ARG A 381 5.27 16.35 18.94
N GLU A 382 5.94 15.57 18.09
CA GLU A 382 5.34 14.37 17.50
C GLU A 382 4.76 13.45 18.58
N PRO A 383 3.42 13.22 18.54
CA PRO A 383 2.74 12.39 19.51
C PRO A 383 3.09 10.91 19.34
N GLY A 384 2.96 10.12 20.41
CA GLY A 384 3.17 8.66 20.40
C GLY A 384 4.62 8.18 20.17
N ALA A 385 5.52 9.04 19.67
CA ALA A 385 6.89 8.66 19.33
C ALA A 385 7.86 8.82 20.52
N SER A 386 8.70 7.80 20.74
CA SER A 386 9.75 7.84 21.75
C SER A 386 10.82 8.88 21.42
N VAL A 387 11.60 9.31 22.42
CA VAL A 387 12.72 10.26 22.22
C VAL A 387 13.75 9.72 21.22
N TRP A 388 14.06 8.42 21.30
CA TRP A 388 15.00 7.77 20.40
C TRP A 388 14.49 7.67 18.98
N LEU A 389 13.20 7.36 18.80
CA LEU A 389 12.59 7.31 17.47
C LEU A 389 12.61 8.68 16.80
N ARG A 390 12.29 9.75 17.54
CA ARG A 390 12.38 11.13 17.06
C ARG A 390 13.82 11.54 16.69
N LEU A 391 14.80 11.13 17.49
CA LEU A 391 16.21 11.37 17.17
C LEU A 391 16.62 10.66 15.88
N PHE A 392 16.22 9.40 15.70
CA PHE A 392 16.50 8.64 14.48
C PHE A 392 15.86 9.27 13.24
N ALA A 393 14.60 9.69 13.32
CA ALA A 393 13.91 10.39 12.23
C ALA A 393 14.61 11.72 11.89
N PHE A 394 15.05 12.47 12.91
CA PHE A 394 15.81 13.71 12.71
C PHE A 394 17.17 13.48 12.04
N ILE A 395 17.91 12.44 12.43
CA ILE A 395 19.18 12.08 11.77
C ILE A 395 18.92 11.68 10.32
N SER A 396 17.92 10.82 10.09
CA SER A 396 17.56 10.34 8.76
C SER A 396 17.21 11.48 7.80
N ARG A 397 16.50 12.51 8.29
CA ARG A 397 16.13 13.72 7.53
C ARG A 397 17.32 14.40 6.85
N ILE A 398 18.53 14.31 7.43
CA ILE A 398 19.72 15.03 6.96
C ILE A 398 20.52 14.17 5.97
N LEU A 399 20.32 12.85 5.96
CA LEU A 399 21.05 11.94 5.08
C LEU A 399 20.59 12.13 3.62
N PRO A 400 21.51 12.12 2.63
CA PRO A 400 21.18 12.30 1.22
C PRO A 400 20.66 10.99 0.60
N VAL A 401 19.59 10.43 1.17
CA VAL A 401 19.01 9.14 0.76
C VAL A 401 17.57 9.25 0.27
N GLU A 402 17.02 10.46 0.18
CA GLU A 402 15.64 10.73 -0.21
C GLU A 402 15.23 10.01 -1.52
N ASN A 403 16.10 10.03 -2.52
CA ASN A 403 15.84 9.39 -3.82
C ASN A 403 15.73 7.86 -3.76
N GLN A 404 16.08 7.24 -2.62
CA GLN A 404 16.05 5.79 -2.39
C GLN A 404 14.91 5.33 -1.48
N LEU A 405 14.21 6.30 -0.87
CA LEU A 405 13.18 6.07 0.15
C LEU A 405 11.79 5.97 -0.42
#